data_AF-A0A947NU17-F1
#
_entry.id   AF-A0A947NU17-F1
#
_cell.length_a   1.000
_cell.length_b   1.000
_cell.length_c   1.000
_cell.angle_alpha   90.00
_cell.angle_beta   90.00
_cell.angle_gamma   90.00
#
_symmetry.space_group_name_H-M   'P 1'
#
loop_
_entity.id
_entity.type
_entity.pdbx_description
1 polymer ?
#
loop_
_entity_poly.entity_id
_entity_poly.type
_entity_poly.pdbx_seq_one_letter_code
_entity_poly.pdbx_strand_id
1 'polypeptide(L)'
;MIERVLAEASEFQNLRSLIVVRHGETLIEDRFNNGPSLDQPVNIKSASKSVLSAMVGIAIERGVLRGTDQAVLSVLGDQAPSPTDRDPRLADVTVGNLLSMQAGLERTSGDNYGRWVSSANWVRYALSRPFSAEPGGRMLYSTGSSHLLSAMLTRASGRTTRDLAQEWLGEPLGIAIPPWTQDPQGIYLGGNNMAMSPRALARFG
;
A
#
# COMPACT_ATOMS: atom_id res chain seq x y z
N MET A 1 -19.78 27.52 10.53
CA MET A 1 -18.49 26.79 10.60
C MET A 1 -18.20 26.05 9.31
N ILE A 2 -19.10 25.20 8.81
CA ILE A 2 -18.93 24.47 7.53
C ILE A 2 -18.75 25.42 6.34
N GLU A 3 -19.61 26.43 6.17
CA GLU A 3 -19.51 27.39 5.07
C GLU A 3 -18.15 28.11 5.02
N ARG A 4 -17.58 28.42 6.19
CA ARG A 4 -16.24 29.01 6.29
C ARG A 4 -15.17 28.03 5.82
N VAL A 5 -15.25 26.76 6.21
CA VAL A 5 -14.32 25.72 5.74
C VAL A 5 -14.42 25.55 4.22
N LEU A 6 -15.64 25.58 3.65
CA LEU A 6 -15.84 25.49 2.21
C LEU A 6 -15.29 26.71 1.45
N ALA A 7 -15.47 27.91 2.01
CA ALA A 7 -14.89 29.13 1.47
C ALA A 7 -13.36 29.06 1.46
N GLU A 8 -12.73 28.71 2.58
CA GLU A 8 -11.27 28.53 2.68
C GLU A 8 -10.78 27.41 1.74
N ALA A 9 -11.52 26.29 1.66
CA ALA A 9 -11.20 25.18 0.76
C ALA A 9 -11.20 25.60 -0.72
N SER A 10 -12.10 26.50 -1.11
CA SER A 10 -12.21 26.98 -2.50
C SER A 10 -11.02 27.84 -2.94
N GLU A 11 -10.23 28.39 -2.02
CA GLU A 11 -9.01 29.15 -2.33
C GLU A 11 -7.87 28.24 -2.83
N PHE A 12 -7.87 26.96 -2.43
CA PHE A 12 -6.86 25.99 -2.84
C PHE A 12 -7.08 25.52 -4.28
N GLN A 13 -6.36 26.12 -5.23
CA GLN A 13 -6.48 25.83 -6.68
C GLN A 13 -6.28 24.36 -7.07
N ASN A 14 -5.55 23.60 -6.26
CA ASN A 14 -5.27 22.18 -6.48
C ASN A 14 -6.20 21.23 -5.72
N LEU A 15 -7.08 21.74 -4.87
CA LEU A 15 -8.08 20.91 -4.19
C LEU A 15 -9.11 20.44 -5.22
N ARG A 16 -9.40 19.14 -5.23
CA ARG A 16 -10.37 18.53 -6.17
C ARG A 16 -11.62 18.02 -5.48
N SER A 17 -11.49 17.59 -4.22
CA SER A 17 -12.59 17.06 -3.42
C SER A 17 -12.28 17.22 -1.93
N LEU A 18 -13.31 17.47 -1.12
CA LEU A 18 -13.25 17.42 0.34
C LEU A 18 -14.44 16.61 0.84
N ILE A 19 -14.16 15.59 1.65
CA ILE A 19 -15.19 14.82 2.37
C ILE A 19 -14.81 14.83 3.85
N VAL A 20 -15.75 15.21 4.70
CA VAL A 20 -15.58 15.19 6.17
C VAL A 20 -16.68 14.33 6.75
N VAL A 21 -16.29 13.23 7.39
CA VAL A 21 -17.20 12.32 8.09
C VAL A 21 -16.90 12.40 9.57
N ARG A 22 -17.94 12.47 10.41
CA ARG A 22 -17.82 12.49 11.86
C ARG A 22 -18.94 11.67 12.48
N HIS A 23 -18.59 10.69 13.32
CA HIS A 23 -19.56 9.80 13.97
C HIS A 23 -20.52 9.09 12.99
N GLY A 24 -20.03 8.75 11.79
CA GLY A 24 -20.82 8.13 10.73
C GLY A 24 -21.66 9.11 9.89
N GLU A 25 -21.69 10.40 10.25
CA GLU A 25 -22.39 11.43 9.49
C GLU A 25 -21.45 12.18 8.54
N THR A 26 -21.85 12.31 7.28
CA THR A 26 -21.14 13.15 6.31
C THR A 26 -21.49 14.62 6.54
N LEU A 27 -20.53 15.39 7.03
CA LEU A 27 -20.67 16.82 7.30
C LEU A 27 -20.34 17.70 6.08
N ILE A 28 -19.39 17.25 5.27
CA ILE A 28 -18.98 17.91 4.02
C ILE A 28 -18.80 16.83 2.96
N GLU A 29 -19.31 17.10 1.76
CA GLU A 29 -19.07 16.27 0.59
C GLU A 29 -19.13 17.14 -0.66
N ASP A 30 -17.97 17.73 -1.01
CA ASP A 30 -17.89 18.73 -2.06
C ASP A 30 -16.75 18.48 -3.04
N ARG A 31 -16.98 18.98 -4.26
CA ARG A 31 -16.04 18.93 -5.38
C ARG A 31 -15.57 20.34 -5.70
N PHE A 32 -14.27 20.47 -5.96
CA PHE A 32 -13.60 21.75 -6.16
C PHE A 32 -12.86 21.76 -7.50
N ASN A 33 -12.68 22.96 -8.07
CA ASN A 33 -11.81 23.23 -9.22
C ASN A 33 -11.97 22.23 -10.38
N ASN A 34 -13.21 21.95 -10.81
CA ASN A 34 -13.52 20.98 -11.87
C ASN A 34 -12.90 19.58 -11.62
N GLY A 35 -12.81 19.17 -10.36
CA GLY A 35 -12.42 17.81 -10.00
C GLY A 35 -13.31 16.74 -10.65
N PRO A 36 -12.85 15.48 -10.67
CA PRO A 36 -13.68 14.36 -11.09
C PRO A 36 -14.87 14.16 -10.14
N SER A 37 -15.83 13.33 -10.54
CA SER A 37 -16.94 12.93 -9.66
C SER A 37 -16.40 12.28 -8.37
N LEU A 38 -17.10 12.45 -7.24
CA LEU A 38 -16.73 11.83 -5.96
C LEU A 38 -16.87 10.30 -5.95
N ASP A 39 -17.58 9.74 -6.94
CA ASP A 39 -17.64 8.29 -7.19
C ASP A 39 -16.59 7.81 -8.21
N GLN A 40 -15.92 8.73 -8.90
CA GLN A 40 -14.92 8.37 -9.91
C GLN A 40 -13.61 7.95 -9.20
N PRO A 41 -13.09 6.73 -9.48
CA PRO A 41 -11.83 6.31 -8.91
C PRO A 41 -10.67 7.20 -9.33
N VAL A 42 -9.85 7.58 -8.36
CA VAL A 42 -8.62 8.35 -8.56
C VAL A 42 -7.45 7.64 -7.88
N ASN A 43 -6.24 7.96 -8.30
CA ASN A 43 -5.03 7.46 -7.67
C ASN A 43 -4.88 8.06 -6.26
N ILE A 44 -5.03 7.23 -5.22
CA ILE A 44 -4.92 7.68 -3.81
C ILE A 44 -3.47 7.75 -3.30
N LYS A 45 -2.49 7.58 -4.20
CA LYS A 45 -1.06 7.63 -3.92
C LYS A 45 -0.70 6.76 -2.72
N SER A 46 -0.06 7.33 -1.71
CA SER A 46 0.45 6.57 -0.57
C SER A 46 -0.63 6.19 0.45
N ALA A 47 -1.86 6.69 0.36
CA ALA A 47 -2.98 6.19 1.18
C ALA A 47 -3.25 4.69 0.90
N SER A 48 -2.84 4.19 -0.27
CA SER A 48 -2.81 2.76 -0.60
C SER A 48 -2.08 1.90 0.46
N LYS A 49 -1.09 2.46 1.17
CA LYS A 49 -0.33 1.73 2.20
C LYS A 49 -1.19 1.45 3.44
N SER A 50 -2.10 2.36 3.80
CA SER A 50 -3.04 2.17 4.89
C SER A 50 -4.05 1.07 4.54
N VAL A 51 -4.58 1.08 3.32
CA VAL A 51 -5.46 0.01 2.80
C VAL A 51 -4.74 -1.33 2.83
N LEU A 52 -3.51 -1.40 2.31
CA LEU A 52 -2.73 -2.62 2.31
C LEU A 52 -2.37 -3.11 3.72
N SER A 53 -2.09 -2.20 4.65
CA SER A 53 -1.86 -2.53 6.07
C SER A 53 -3.09 -3.20 6.68
N ALA A 54 -4.28 -2.65 6.45
CA ALA A 54 -5.54 -3.27 6.89
C ALA A 54 -5.74 -4.65 6.26
N MET A 55 -5.45 -4.81 4.95
CA MET A 55 -5.50 -6.12 4.29
C MET A 55 -4.54 -7.14 4.89
N VAL A 56 -3.34 -6.72 5.32
CA VAL A 56 -2.39 -7.61 6.02
C VAL A 56 -2.95 -8.03 7.38
N GLY A 57 -3.58 -7.12 8.12
CA GLY A 57 -4.31 -7.45 9.36
C GLY A 57 -5.37 -8.51 9.13
N ILE A 58 -6.22 -8.33 8.11
CA ILE A 58 -7.25 -9.31 7.72
C ILE A 58 -6.62 -10.64 7.30
N ALA A 59 -5.50 -10.61 6.55
CA ALA A 59 -4.78 -11.82 6.15
C ALA A 59 -4.24 -12.61 7.35
N ILE A 60 -3.79 -11.92 8.40
CA ILE A 60 -3.38 -12.55 9.66
C ILE A 60 -4.57 -13.18 10.36
N GLU A 61 -5.68 -12.44 10.50
CA GLU A 61 -6.91 -12.94 11.11
C GLU A 61 -7.45 -14.18 10.39
N ARG A 62 -7.38 -14.20 9.05
CA ARG A 62 -7.81 -15.31 8.20
C ARG A 62 -6.78 -16.45 8.09
N GLY A 63 -5.62 -16.35 8.74
CA GLY A 63 -4.56 -17.37 8.69
C GLY A 63 -3.83 -17.48 7.35
N VAL A 64 -4.01 -16.52 6.44
CA VAL A 64 -3.24 -16.42 5.18
C VAL A 64 -1.78 -16.04 5.47
N LEU A 65 -1.58 -15.14 6.45
CA LEU A 65 -0.28 -14.84 7.03
C LEU A 65 -0.28 -15.27 8.50
N ARG A 66 0.88 -15.66 9.02
CA ARG A 66 1.03 -16.21 10.38
C ARG A 66 1.07 -15.15 11.47
N GLY A 67 1.36 -13.90 11.13
CA GLY A 67 1.49 -12.80 12.08
C GLY A 67 2.58 -11.81 11.68
N THR A 68 2.77 -10.79 12.51
CA THR A 68 3.77 -9.74 12.29
C THR A 68 5.20 -10.25 12.37
N ASP A 69 5.46 -11.30 13.16
CA ASP A 69 6.80 -11.90 13.30
C ASP A 69 7.13 -12.89 12.18
N GLN A 70 6.22 -13.12 11.24
CA GLN A 70 6.48 -13.99 10.12
C GLN A 70 7.62 -13.42 9.26
N ALA A 71 8.69 -14.19 9.09
CA ALA A 71 9.79 -13.85 8.21
C ALA A 71 9.31 -13.71 6.76
N VAL A 72 9.70 -12.64 6.08
CA VAL A 72 9.33 -12.37 4.68
C VAL A 72 9.79 -13.51 3.76
N LEU A 73 10.98 -14.05 4.02
CA LEU A 73 11.55 -15.15 3.25
C LEU A 73 10.81 -16.47 3.39
N SER A 74 9.97 -16.64 4.43
CA SER A 74 9.10 -17.82 4.53
C SER A 74 8.03 -17.86 3.43
N VAL A 75 7.74 -16.72 2.80
CA VAL A 75 6.74 -16.57 1.73
C VAL A 75 7.40 -16.27 0.39
N LEU A 76 8.40 -15.37 0.37
CA LEU A 76 9.03 -14.87 -0.85
C LEU A 76 10.47 -15.36 -1.05
N GLY A 77 10.87 -16.43 -0.36
CA GLY A 77 12.25 -16.93 -0.40
C GLY A 77 12.74 -17.32 -1.80
N ASP A 78 11.83 -17.77 -2.67
CA ASP A 78 12.10 -18.12 -4.08
C ASP A 78 12.33 -16.89 -4.98
N GLN A 79 11.91 -15.70 -4.55
CA GLN A 79 12.13 -14.43 -5.24
C GLN A 79 13.35 -13.65 -4.70
N ALA A 80 13.91 -14.06 -3.57
CA ALA A 80 15.08 -13.43 -2.98
C ALA A 80 16.37 -13.78 -3.76
N PRO A 81 17.45 -12.98 -3.63
CA PRO A 81 18.77 -13.40 -4.09
C PRO A 81 19.21 -14.71 -3.43
N SER A 82 20.15 -15.43 -4.06
CA SER A 82 20.69 -16.69 -3.53
C SER A 82 21.16 -16.52 -2.09
N PRO A 83 20.99 -17.53 -1.20
CA PRO A 83 21.53 -17.50 0.15
C PRO A 83 23.03 -17.18 0.23
N THR A 84 23.81 -17.52 -0.80
CA THR A 84 25.25 -17.21 -0.89
C THR A 84 25.56 -15.76 -1.21
N ASP A 85 24.62 -15.05 -1.85
CA ASP A 85 24.85 -13.72 -2.44
C ASP A 85 24.11 -12.62 -1.69
N ARG A 86 23.22 -12.99 -0.75
CA ARG A 86 22.40 -12.05 0.02
C ARG A 86 22.99 -11.76 1.38
N ASP A 87 22.71 -10.57 1.89
CA ASP A 87 22.99 -10.21 3.26
C ASP A 87 22.20 -11.11 4.23
N PRO A 88 22.86 -11.72 5.24
CA PRO A 88 22.19 -12.64 6.16
C PRO A 88 21.03 -12.00 6.93
N ARG A 89 21.07 -10.68 7.17
CA ARG A 89 19.99 -9.94 7.86
C ARG A 89 18.64 -10.00 7.13
N LEU A 90 18.62 -10.36 5.85
CA LEU A 90 17.36 -10.56 5.13
C LEU A 90 16.52 -11.70 5.73
N ALA A 91 17.15 -12.67 6.40
CA ALA A 91 16.45 -13.72 7.14
C ALA A 91 15.62 -13.19 8.32
N ASP A 92 16.01 -12.04 8.89
CA ASP A 92 15.39 -11.45 10.07
C ASP A 92 14.30 -10.43 9.74
N VAL A 93 14.11 -10.09 8.46
CA VAL A 93 13.07 -9.15 8.04
C VAL A 93 11.69 -9.81 8.15
N THR A 94 10.81 -9.20 8.93
CA THR A 94 9.44 -9.70 9.19
C THR A 94 8.35 -8.87 8.51
N VAL A 95 7.12 -9.41 8.50
CA VAL A 95 5.91 -8.68 8.09
C VAL A 95 5.77 -7.37 8.88
N GLY A 96 6.01 -7.41 10.18
CA GLY A 96 5.97 -6.25 11.08
C GLY A 96 6.97 -5.17 10.66
N ASN A 97 8.19 -5.56 10.29
CA ASN A 97 9.17 -4.61 9.78
C ASN A 97 8.74 -3.96 8.46
N LEU A 98 8.06 -4.69 7.57
CA LEU A 98 7.52 -4.11 6.35
C LEU A 98 6.38 -3.12 6.64
N LEU A 99 5.46 -3.47 7.54
CA LEU A 99 4.32 -2.63 7.96
C LEU A 99 4.78 -1.32 8.61
N SER A 100 5.81 -1.37 9.46
CA SER A 100 6.38 -0.20 10.12
C SER A 100 7.45 0.53 9.29
N MET A 101 7.76 0.02 8.09
CA MET A 101 8.86 0.47 7.23
C MET A 101 10.23 0.48 7.93
N GLN A 102 10.46 -0.51 8.80
CA GLN A 102 11.71 -0.75 9.52
C GLN A 102 12.43 -2.00 8.99
N ALA A 103 12.28 -2.31 7.71
CA ALA A 103 12.94 -3.46 7.07
C ALA A 103 14.47 -3.34 7.00
N GLY A 104 15.03 -2.16 7.24
CA GLY A 104 16.47 -1.90 7.15
C GLY A 104 17.02 -1.79 5.72
N LEU A 105 16.32 -2.35 4.73
CA LEU A 105 16.64 -2.25 3.30
C LEU A 105 16.67 -0.79 2.80
N GLU A 106 17.61 -0.49 1.92
CA GLU A 106 17.66 0.80 1.23
C GLU A 106 16.33 1.08 0.51
N ARG A 107 15.85 2.32 0.63
CA ARG A 107 14.52 2.71 0.18
C ARG A 107 14.39 2.57 -1.33
N THR A 108 13.26 2.06 -1.81
CA THR A 108 12.82 2.15 -3.21
C THR A 108 11.74 3.23 -3.37
N SER A 109 12.04 4.39 -2.79
CA SER A 109 11.24 5.63 -2.82
C SER A 109 12.17 6.80 -3.12
N GLY A 110 11.60 7.98 -3.41
CA GLY A 110 12.40 9.15 -3.77
C GLY A 110 13.23 8.87 -5.02
N ASP A 111 14.51 9.23 -4.98
CA ASP A 111 15.45 9.07 -6.11
C ASP A 111 15.64 7.60 -6.55
N ASN A 112 15.39 6.65 -5.65
CA ASN A 112 15.49 5.23 -5.95
C ASN A 112 14.22 4.63 -6.57
N TYR A 113 13.09 5.36 -6.55
CA TYR A 113 11.81 4.85 -7.06
C TYR A 113 11.89 4.48 -8.55
N GLY A 114 12.46 5.38 -9.38
CA GLY A 114 12.55 5.17 -10.82
C GLY A 114 13.36 3.93 -11.19
N ARG A 115 14.51 3.72 -10.53
CA ARG A 115 15.35 2.53 -10.77
C ARG A 115 14.65 1.23 -10.39
N TRP A 116 13.84 1.26 -9.34
CA TRP A 116 13.06 0.11 -8.90
C TRP A 116 11.94 -0.23 -9.88
N VAL A 117 11.10 0.74 -10.26
CA VAL A 117 9.95 0.45 -11.14
C VAL A 117 10.35 0.14 -12.59
N SER A 118 11.54 0.55 -13.02
CA SER A 118 12.13 0.16 -14.31
C SER A 118 12.84 -1.20 -14.29
N SER A 119 12.92 -1.87 -13.13
CA SER A 119 13.54 -3.20 -13.04
C SER A 119 12.61 -4.29 -13.60
N ALA A 120 13.19 -5.39 -14.08
CA ALA A 120 12.43 -6.52 -14.62
C ALA A 120 11.64 -7.28 -13.54
N ASN A 121 12.07 -7.24 -12.28
CA ASN A 121 11.37 -7.89 -11.17
C ASN A 121 11.41 -7.03 -9.91
N TRP A 122 10.25 -6.49 -9.54
CA TRP A 122 10.14 -5.50 -8.47
C TRP A 122 10.32 -6.11 -7.09
N VAL A 123 9.85 -7.35 -6.90
CA VAL A 123 10.00 -8.11 -5.65
C VAL A 123 11.47 -8.43 -5.40
N ARG A 124 12.13 -9.04 -6.38
CA ARG A 124 13.56 -9.38 -6.30
C ARG A 124 14.43 -8.13 -6.11
N TYR A 125 14.14 -7.04 -6.84
CA TYR A 125 14.87 -5.79 -6.70
C TYR A 125 14.73 -5.20 -5.29
N ALA A 126 13.54 -5.23 -4.71
CA ALA A 126 13.31 -4.76 -3.34
C ALA A 126 14.05 -5.63 -2.31
N LEU A 127 13.99 -6.97 -2.45
CA LEU A 127 14.70 -7.92 -1.59
C LEU A 127 16.23 -7.89 -1.74
N SER A 128 16.74 -7.40 -2.87
CA SER A 128 18.18 -7.31 -3.14
C SER A 128 18.80 -5.98 -2.74
N ARG A 129 18.04 -5.03 -2.17
CA ARG A 129 18.61 -3.75 -1.74
C ARG A 129 19.63 -3.97 -0.61
N PRO A 130 20.74 -3.22 -0.59
CA PRO A 130 21.64 -3.26 0.55
C PRO A 130 20.94 -2.72 1.81
N PHE A 131 21.36 -3.17 2.98
CA PHE A 131 20.84 -2.64 4.25
C PHE A 131 21.44 -1.27 4.57
N SER A 132 20.57 -0.31 4.88
CA SER A 132 20.87 1.05 5.35
C SER A 132 20.60 1.25 6.85
N ALA A 133 20.03 0.23 7.51
CA ALA A 133 19.80 0.11 8.94
C ALA A 133 19.57 -1.38 9.30
N GLU A 134 19.55 -1.72 10.58
CA GLU A 134 19.15 -3.06 11.03
C GLU A 134 17.64 -3.29 10.85
N PRO A 135 17.18 -4.55 10.62
CA PRO A 135 15.78 -4.93 10.75
C PRO A 135 15.20 -4.50 12.11
N GLY A 136 14.03 -3.88 12.10
CA GLY A 136 13.40 -3.31 13.31
C GLY A 136 14.02 -1.99 13.79
N GLY A 137 15.06 -1.48 13.12
CA GLY A 137 15.72 -0.23 13.46
C GLY A 137 14.91 1.02 13.06
N ARG A 138 15.60 2.06 12.60
CA ARG A 138 14.93 3.32 12.20
C ARG A 138 13.98 3.09 11.02
N MET A 139 12.90 3.88 11.01
CA MET A 139 11.96 3.91 9.90
C MET A 139 12.63 4.48 8.62
N LEU A 140 12.44 3.77 7.51
CA LEU A 140 12.93 4.12 6.18
C LEU A 140 11.75 4.06 5.18
N TYR A 141 11.13 5.21 4.89
CA TYR A 141 9.96 5.26 4.01
C TYR A 141 10.25 4.65 2.62
N SER A 142 9.65 3.49 2.33
CA SER A 142 9.98 2.69 1.15
C SER A 142 8.72 2.06 0.55
N THR A 143 8.42 2.39 -0.71
CA THR A 143 7.26 1.82 -1.41
C THR A 143 7.49 0.36 -1.79
N GLY A 144 8.75 -0.06 -1.95
CA GLY A 144 9.09 -1.48 -2.11
C GLY A 144 8.74 -2.31 -0.88
N SER A 145 8.89 -1.76 0.34
CA SER A 145 8.52 -2.50 1.55
C SER A 145 7.01 -2.80 1.60
N SER A 146 6.17 -1.82 1.24
CA SER A 146 4.73 -2.09 1.07
C SER A 146 4.44 -2.98 -0.14
N HIS A 147 5.21 -2.89 -1.22
CA HIS A 147 5.03 -3.78 -2.38
C HIS A 147 5.33 -5.24 -2.03
N LEU A 148 6.32 -5.50 -1.18
CA LEU A 148 6.59 -6.84 -0.66
C LEU A 148 5.39 -7.41 0.11
N LEU A 149 4.63 -6.59 0.86
CA LEU A 149 3.38 -7.04 1.49
C LEU A 149 2.33 -7.47 0.45
N SER A 150 2.18 -6.72 -0.65
CA SER A 150 1.28 -7.11 -1.76
C SER A 150 1.72 -8.44 -2.39
N ALA A 151 3.02 -8.62 -2.59
CA ALA A 151 3.59 -9.86 -3.10
C ALA A 151 3.36 -11.04 -2.14
N MET A 152 3.53 -10.82 -0.82
CA MET A 152 3.26 -11.84 0.20
C MET A 152 1.79 -12.25 0.21
N LEU A 153 0.86 -11.29 0.17
CA LEU A 153 -0.58 -11.56 0.09
C LEU A 153 -0.93 -12.37 -1.16
N THR A 154 -0.37 -11.97 -2.31
CA THR A 154 -0.60 -12.68 -3.57
C THR A 154 -0.07 -14.12 -3.51
N ARG A 155 1.17 -14.30 -3.03
CA ARG A 155 1.83 -15.60 -2.96
C ARG A 155 1.17 -16.55 -1.96
N ALA A 156 0.81 -16.06 -0.78
CA ALA A 156 0.25 -16.87 0.30
C ALA A 156 -1.21 -17.26 0.05
N SER A 157 -1.99 -16.39 -0.61
CA SER A 157 -3.40 -16.66 -0.93
C SER A 157 -3.61 -17.39 -2.27
N GLY A 158 -2.65 -17.31 -3.19
CA GLY A 158 -2.83 -17.75 -4.58
C GLY A 158 -3.77 -16.87 -5.41
N ARG A 159 -4.14 -15.67 -4.92
CA ARG A 159 -5.08 -14.74 -5.55
C ARG A 159 -4.45 -13.36 -5.71
N THR A 160 -4.95 -12.56 -6.63
CA THR A 160 -4.39 -11.20 -6.81
C THR A 160 -4.74 -10.31 -5.62
N THR A 161 -3.83 -9.41 -5.22
CA THR A 161 -4.11 -8.41 -4.17
C THR A 161 -5.38 -7.60 -4.45
N ARG A 162 -5.72 -7.35 -5.72
CA ARG A 162 -6.97 -6.66 -6.08
C ARG A 162 -8.21 -7.49 -5.76
N ASP A 163 -8.21 -8.78 -6.04
CA ASP A 163 -9.35 -9.65 -5.72
C ASP A 163 -9.52 -9.79 -4.22
N LEU A 164 -8.41 -9.90 -3.48
CA LEU A 164 -8.44 -9.85 -2.02
C LEU A 164 -8.98 -8.51 -1.51
N ALA A 165 -8.55 -7.38 -2.08
CA ALA A 165 -9.03 -6.06 -1.68
C ALA A 165 -10.53 -5.90 -1.95
N GLN A 166 -11.01 -6.38 -3.10
CA GLN A 166 -12.43 -6.35 -3.43
C GLN A 166 -13.25 -7.21 -2.47
N GLU A 167 -12.85 -8.44 -2.17
CA GLU A 167 -13.59 -9.32 -1.26
C GLU A 167 -13.52 -8.87 0.20
N TRP A 168 -12.33 -8.48 0.68
CA TRP A 168 -12.11 -8.26 2.12
C TRP A 168 -12.48 -6.85 2.57
N LEU A 169 -12.46 -5.88 1.66
CA LEU A 169 -12.76 -4.47 1.98
C LEU A 169 -13.88 -3.93 1.08
N GLY A 170 -13.79 -4.18 -0.23
CA GLY A 170 -14.75 -3.67 -1.21
C GLY A 170 -16.19 -4.08 -0.92
N GLU A 171 -16.45 -5.39 -0.89
CA GLU A 171 -17.78 -5.96 -0.68
C GLU A 171 -18.36 -5.59 0.70
N PRO A 172 -17.65 -5.73 1.84
CA PRO A 172 -18.18 -5.35 3.14
C PRO A 172 -18.52 -3.85 3.27
N LEU A 173 -17.75 -2.97 2.62
CA LEU A 173 -17.96 -1.52 2.68
C LEU A 173 -18.92 -1.00 1.59
N GLY A 174 -19.32 -1.87 0.66
CA GLY A 174 -20.12 -1.49 -0.51
C GLY A 174 -19.37 -0.53 -1.45
N ILE A 175 -18.07 -0.76 -1.65
CA ILE A 175 -17.19 0.07 -2.49
C ILE A 175 -16.55 -0.77 -3.60
N ALA A 176 -16.32 -0.15 -4.76
CA ALA A 176 -15.61 -0.77 -5.86
C ALA A 176 -14.10 -0.56 -5.72
N ILE A 177 -13.33 -1.63 -5.90
CA ILE A 177 -11.87 -1.61 -6.01
C ILE A 177 -11.50 -1.96 -7.47
N PRO A 178 -11.41 -0.95 -8.37
CA PRO A 178 -11.00 -1.19 -9.75
C PRO A 178 -9.52 -1.64 -9.82
N PRO A 179 -9.11 -2.28 -10.92
CA PRO A 179 -7.70 -2.57 -11.18
C PRO A 179 -6.82 -1.31 -11.13
N TRP A 180 -5.60 -1.47 -10.64
CA TRP A 180 -4.54 -0.46 -10.70
C TRP A 180 -3.24 -1.03 -11.26
N THR A 181 -2.16 -0.23 -11.23
CA THR A 181 -0.84 -0.61 -11.73
C THR A 181 -0.38 -1.95 -11.16
N GLN A 182 0.05 -2.85 -12.03
CA GLN A 182 0.78 -4.07 -11.68
C GLN A 182 2.27 -3.90 -11.95
N ASP A 183 3.09 -4.67 -11.24
CA ASP A 183 4.48 -4.90 -11.61
C ASP A 183 4.59 -5.84 -12.82
N PRO A 184 5.79 -6.08 -13.37
CA PRO A 184 5.97 -7.01 -14.48
C PRO A 184 5.65 -8.48 -14.14
N GLN A 185 5.45 -8.83 -12.87
CA GLN A 185 5.06 -10.16 -12.40
C GLN A 185 3.53 -10.31 -12.29
N GLY A 186 2.75 -9.25 -12.54
CA GLY A 186 1.31 -9.22 -12.37
C GLY A 186 0.85 -8.95 -10.93
N ILE A 187 1.76 -8.59 -10.03
CA ILE A 187 1.46 -8.22 -8.65
C ILE A 187 1.04 -6.75 -8.63
N TYR A 188 -0.16 -6.49 -8.12
CA TYR A 188 -0.64 -5.13 -7.97
C TYR A 188 0.29 -4.32 -7.04
N LEU A 189 0.64 -3.10 -7.45
CA LEU A 189 1.60 -2.25 -6.76
C LEU A 189 1.16 -1.97 -5.31
N GLY A 190 1.88 -2.52 -4.34
CA GLY A 190 1.66 -2.24 -2.93
C GLY A 190 2.20 -0.87 -2.53
N GLY A 191 1.30 0.07 -2.25
CA GLY A 191 1.63 1.34 -1.62
C GLY A 191 1.69 2.57 -2.52
N ASN A 192 1.30 2.45 -3.78
CA ASN A 192 1.05 3.57 -4.68
C ASN A 192 0.04 3.18 -5.76
N ASN A 193 -0.55 4.16 -6.44
CA ASN A 193 -1.40 3.98 -7.60
C ASN A 193 -2.71 3.20 -7.42
N MET A 194 -3.03 2.69 -6.22
CA MET A 194 -4.35 2.12 -5.98
C MET A 194 -5.42 3.16 -6.35
N ALA A 195 -6.44 2.69 -7.05
CA ALA A 195 -7.53 3.53 -7.51
C ALA A 195 -8.72 3.35 -6.57
N MET A 196 -9.13 4.42 -5.89
CA MET A 196 -10.35 4.48 -5.09
C MET A 196 -11.02 5.82 -5.33
N SER A 197 -12.35 5.86 -5.30
CA SER A 197 -13.07 7.13 -5.35
C SER A 197 -12.94 7.88 -4.01
N PRO A 198 -13.08 9.21 -3.98
CA PRO A 198 -13.15 9.96 -2.73
C PRO A 198 -14.12 9.35 -1.71
N ARG A 199 -15.33 8.96 -2.14
CA ARG A 199 -16.32 8.30 -1.28
C ARG A 199 -15.89 6.92 -0.81
N ALA A 200 -15.25 6.13 -1.67
CA ALA A 200 -14.72 4.83 -1.28
C ALA A 200 -13.61 4.94 -0.22
N LEU A 201 -12.73 5.93 -0.37
CA LEU A 201 -11.68 6.21 0.61
C LEU A 201 -12.26 6.72 1.93
N ALA A 202 -13.30 7.56 1.88
CA ALA A 202 -14.00 8.04 3.08
C ALA A 202 -14.75 6.93 3.83
N ARG A 203 -15.26 5.90 3.12
CA ARG A 203 -15.87 4.72 3.75
C ARG A 203 -14.86 3.76 4.37
N PHE A 204 -13.63 3.76 3.86
CA PHE A 204 -12.54 2.96 4.41
C PHE A 204 -12.00 3.52 5.73
N GLY A 205 -11.93 4.85 5.86
CA GLY A 205 -11.43 5.55 7.06
C GLY A 205 -12.47 5.65 8.16
#